data_AF-A0A316H3S9-F1
#
_entry.id   AF-A0A316H3S9-F1
#
_cell.length_a   1.000
_cell.length_b   1.000
_cell.length_c   1.000
_cell.angle_alpha   90.00
_cell.angle_beta   90.00
_cell.angle_gamma   90.00
#
_symmetry.space_group_name_H-M   'P 1'
#
loop_
_entity.id
_entity.type
_entity.pdbx_description
1 polymer ?
#
loop_
_entity_poly.entity_id
_entity_poly.type
_entity_poly.pdbx_seq_one_letter_code
_entity_poly.pdbx_strand_id
1 'polypeptide(L)'
;MRPLSPELKARISAAVAAARTASPINVVEIAQLVQSQNPQENVAFEDILSCVLDVAQCTGEPILFERQPSTADVAQMNGASLIS
;
A
#
# COMPACT_ATOMS: atom_id res chain seq x y z
N MET A 1 -0.66 -11.52 16.14
CA MET A 1 -0.32 -11.60 14.71
C MET A 1 -0.58 -13.02 14.23
N ARG A 2 -1.49 -13.21 13.27
CA ARG A 2 -1.69 -14.53 12.64
C ARG A 2 -0.56 -14.76 11.63
N PRO A 3 0.03 -15.97 11.55
CA PRO A 3 1.08 -16.21 10.57
C PRO A 3 0.51 -16.16 9.14
N LEU A 4 1.11 -15.32 8.28
CA LEU A 4 0.74 -15.25 6.87
C LEU A 4 1.12 -16.55 6.13
N SER A 5 0.32 -16.92 5.13
CA SER A 5 0.62 -18.07 4.27
C SER A 5 1.93 -17.85 3.49
N PRO A 6 2.66 -18.92 3.13
CA PRO A 6 3.88 -18.81 2.33
C PRO A 6 3.66 -18.11 0.99
N GLU A 7 2.50 -18.35 0.37
CA GLU A 7 2.13 -17.71 -0.89
C GLU A 7 1.92 -16.20 -0.72
N LEU A 8 1.20 -15.79 0.32
CA LEU A 8 1.00 -14.37 0.62
C LEU A 8 2.31 -13.65 0.93
N LYS A 9 3.23 -14.30 1.66
CA LYS A 9 4.58 -13.78 1.90
C LYS A 9 5.39 -13.60 0.60
N ALA A 10 5.28 -14.55 -0.33
CA ALA A 10 5.93 -14.43 -1.63
C ALA A 10 5.36 -13.26 -2.45
N ARG A 11 4.03 -13.07 -2.44
CA ARG A 11 3.36 -11.93 -3.08
C ARG A 11 3.77 -10.59 -2.48
N ILE A 12 3.84 -10.50 -1.15
CA ILE A 12 4.36 -9.32 -0.43
C ILE A 12 5.78 -9.01 -0.86
N SER A 13 6.65 -10.02 -0.90
CA SER A 13 8.05 -9.85 -1.29
C SER A 13 8.20 -9.34 -2.72
N ALA A 14 7.40 -9.87 -3.65
CA ALA A 14 7.37 -9.41 -5.04
C ALA A 14 6.86 -7.97 -5.15
N ALA A 15 5.81 -7.61 -4.42
CA ALA A 15 5.24 -6.27 -4.43
C ALA A 15 6.21 -5.22 -3.87
N VAL A 16 6.90 -5.52 -2.77
CA VAL A 16 7.94 -4.65 -2.22
C VAL A 16 9.11 -4.51 -3.18
N ALA A 17 9.57 -5.62 -3.79
CA ALA A 17 10.65 -5.59 -4.77
C ALA A 17 10.31 -4.71 -5.99
N ALA A 18 9.08 -4.78 -6.47
CA ALA A 18 8.59 -3.92 -7.56
C ALA A 18 8.51 -2.45 -7.14
N ALA A 19 8.13 -2.16 -5.89
CA ALA A 19 8.05 -0.80 -5.38
C ALA A 19 9.42 -0.15 -5.14
N ARG A 20 10.53 -0.92 -5.05
CA ARG A 20 11.88 -0.36 -4.87
C ARG A 20 12.29 0.64 -5.94
N THR A 21 11.77 0.52 -7.16
CA THR A 21 12.07 1.46 -8.24
C THR A 21 11.38 2.82 -8.06
N ALA A 22 10.37 2.89 -7.20
CA ALA A 22 9.67 4.09 -6.79
C ALA A 22 10.05 4.40 -5.33
N SER A 23 11.19 5.08 -5.14
CA SER A 23 11.63 5.54 -3.82
C SER A 23 10.94 6.88 -3.50
N PRO A 24 10.26 7.05 -2.35
CA PRO A 24 10.16 6.14 -1.20
C PRO A 24 9.12 5.02 -1.35
N ILE A 25 9.36 3.88 -0.68
CA ILE A 25 8.45 2.73 -0.67
C ILE A 25 7.24 3.04 0.22
N ASN A 26 6.06 3.08 -0.40
CA ASN A 26 4.80 3.25 0.34
C ASN A 26 4.24 1.91 0.82
N VAL A 27 4.42 1.60 2.10
CA VAL A 27 3.99 0.31 2.68
C VAL A 27 2.47 0.20 2.82
N VAL A 28 1.76 1.32 2.93
CA VAL A 28 0.30 1.34 3.06
C VAL A 28 -0.35 0.97 1.72
N GLU A 29 0.12 1.56 0.62
CA GLU A 29 -0.34 1.23 -0.73
C GLU A 29 -0.06 -0.23 -1.08
N ILE A 30 1.14 -0.73 -0.78
CA ILE A 30 1.50 -2.13 -1.03
C ILE A 30 0.59 -3.07 -0.22
N ALA A 31 0.36 -2.78 1.06
CA ALA A 31 -0.52 -3.61 1.88
C ALA A 31 -1.97 -3.61 1.35
N GLN A 32 -2.47 -2.48 0.86
CA GLN A 32 -3.81 -2.39 0.25
C GLN A 32 -3.88 -3.17 -1.06
N LEU A 33 -2.86 -3.05 -1.91
CA LEU A 33 -2.75 -3.78 -3.17
C LEU A 33 -2.74 -5.29 -2.90
N VAL A 34 -1.90 -5.74 -1.97
CA VAL A 34 -1.82 -7.15 -1.58
C VAL A 34 -3.15 -7.62 -1.02
N GLN A 35 -3.79 -6.88 -0.12
CA GLN A 35 -5.08 -7.28 0.45
C GLN A 35 -6.18 -7.39 -0.63
N SER A 36 -6.28 -6.41 -1.53
CA SER A 36 -7.28 -6.40 -2.60
C SER A 36 -7.09 -7.52 -3.63
N GLN A 37 -5.84 -7.94 -3.88
CA GLN A 37 -5.51 -9.06 -4.78
C GLN A 37 -5.68 -10.44 -4.12
N ASN A 38 -5.84 -10.50 -2.80
CA ASN A 38 -5.90 -11.74 -2.02
C ASN A 38 -7.11 -11.79 -1.08
N PRO A 39 -8.36 -11.54 -1.56
CA PRO A 39 -9.54 -11.49 -0.70
C PRO A 39 -9.86 -12.83 -0.02
N GLN A 40 -9.35 -13.95 -0.56
CA GLN A 40 -9.61 -15.31 -0.07
C GLN A 40 -8.81 -15.65 1.20
N GLU A 41 -7.71 -14.94 1.48
CA GLU A 41 -6.80 -15.28 2.59
C GLU A 41 -7.39 -14.98 3.98
N ASN A 42 -8.43 -14.13 4.06
CA ASN A 42 -9.09 -13.72 5.32
C ASN A 42 -8.09 -13.29 6.43
N VAL A 43 -7.11 -12.50 6.03
CA VAL A 43 -6.06 -11.95 6.88
C VAL A 43 -6.36 -10.49 7.20
N ALA A 44 -6.08 -10.09 8.45
CA ALA A 44 -6.25 -8.71 8.87
C ALA A 44 -5.26 -7.77 8.17
N PHE A 45 -5.69 -6.53 7.92
CA PHE A 45 -4.83 -5.55 7.26
C PHE A 45 -3.54 -5.31 8.05
N GLU A 46 -3.61 -5.28 9.40
CA GLU A 46 -2.43 -5.08 10.23
C GLU A 46 -1.39 -6.21 10.10
N ASP A 47 -1.80 -7.46 9.91
CA ASP A 47 -0.89 -8.59 9.73
C ASP A 47 -0.16 -8.47 8.38
N ILE A 48 -0.86 -8.04 7.32
CA ILE A 48 -0.28 -7.78 6.00
C ILE A 48 0.69 -6.60 6.09
N LEU A 49 0.26 -5.48 6.67
CA LEU A 49 1.06 -4.26 6.79
C LEU A 49 2.34 -4.51 7.59
N SER A 50 2.27 -5.24 8.70
CA SER A 50 3.45 -5.61 9.48
C SER A 50 4.46 -6.38 8.62
N CYS A 51 4.01 -7.36 7.85
CA CYS A 51 4.91 -8.14 7.00
C CYS A 51 5.47 -7.31 5.83
N VAL A 52 4.67 -6.42 5.24
CA VAL A 52 5.14 -5.48 4.20
C VAL A 52 6.23 -4.57 4.77
N LEU A 53 6.03 -4.06 5.98
CA LEU A 53 7.00 -3.22 6.67
C LEU A 53 8.32 -3.98 6.92
N ASP A 54 8.25 -5.20 7.45
CA ASP A 54 9.44 -6.04 7.72
C ASP A 54 10.26 -6.26 6.43
N VAL A 55 9.59 -6.57 5.32
CA VAL A 55 10.26 -6.79 4.03
C VAL A 55 10.80 -5.47 3.45
N ALA A 56 10.05 -4.37 3.56
CA ALA A 56 10.50 -3.05 3.09
C ALA A 56 11.74 -2.56 3.83
N GLN A 57 11.83 -2.78 5.15
CA GLN A 57 13.00 -2.43 5.95
C GLN A 57 14.27 -3.17 5.50
N CYS A 58 14.12 -4.39 4.98
CA CYS A 58 15.25 -5.17 4.45
C CYS A 58 15.82 -4.59 3.15
N THR A 59 15.12 -3.66 2.48
CA THR A 59 15.57 -3.06 1.22
C THR A 59 16.53 -1.89 1.40
N GLY A 60 16.53 -1.25 2.57
CA GLY A 60 17.32 -0.04 2.86
C GLY A 60 16.77 1.25 2.25
N GLU A 61 15.65 1.21 1.52
CA GLU A 61 15.00 2.38 0.93
C GLU A 61 14.18 3.16 1.97
N PRO A 62 13.97 4.48 1.77
CA PRO A 62 13.07 5.26 2.62
C PRO A 62 11.63 4.74 2.56
N ILE A 63 10.97 4.70 3.72
CA ILE A 63 9.62 4.15 3.89
C ILE A 63 8.62 5.29 4.14
N LEU A 64 7.47 5.19 3.49
CA LEU A 64 6.37 6.15 3.60
C LEU A 64 5.09 5.43 4.07
N PHE A 65 4.36 6.08 4.98
CA PHE A 65 3.13 5.55 5.61
C PHE A 65 1.89 6.38 5.24
N GLU A 66 1.90 7.03 4.08
CA GLU A 66 0.76 7.83 3.65
C GLU A 66 -0.14 7.02 2.73
N ARG A 67 -1.44 7.24 2.84
CA ARG A 67 -2.39 6.78 1.84
C ARG A 67 -2.46 7.89 0.80
N GLN A 68 -1.91 7.72 -0.40
CA GLN A 68 -2.08 8.75 -1.43
C GLN A 68 -3.59 9.00 -1.60
N PRO A 69 -4.05 10.25 -1.48
CA PRO A 69 -5.42 10.56 -1.83
C PRO A 69 -5.53 10.27 -3.32
N SER A 70 -6.32 9.24 -3.69
CA SER A 70 -6.68 9.01 -5.08
C SER A 70 -7.12 10.34 -5.65
N THR A 71 -6.37 10.87 -6.62
CA THR A 71 -6.61 12.16 -7.28
C THR A 71 -7.86 12.14 -8.17
N ALA A 72 -8.90 11.40 -7.78
CA ALA A 72 -10.21 11.36 -8.40
C ALA A 72 -11.20 12.35 -7.74
N ASP A 73 -10.93 12.85 -6.52
CA ASP A 73 -11.91 13.65 -5.76
C ASP A 73 -11.63 15.17 -5.71
N VAL A 74 -10.56 15.67 -6.34
CA VAL A 74 -10.20 17.10 -6.29
C VAL A 74 -10.70 17.87 -7.54
N ALA A 75 -11.45 17.23 -8.43
CA ALA A 75 -11.93 17.87 -9.66
C ALA A 75 -13.29 18.60 -9.51
N GLN A 76 -13.96 18.57 -8.35
CA GLN A 76 -15.36 19.02 -8.25
C GLN A 76 -15.66 20.22 -7.33
N MET A 77 -14.64 20.91 -6.80
CA MET A 77 -14.87 21.96 -5.78
C MET A 77 -14.33 23.36 -6.13
N ASN A 78 -14.04 23.63 -7.41
CA ASN A 78 -13.71 24.98 -7.90
C ASN A 78 -14.56 25.33 -9.13
N GLY A 79 -15.83 25.71 -8.93
CA GLY A 79 -16.70 26.10 -10.03
C GLY A 79 -17.96 26.89 -9.67
N ALA A 80 -18.09 27.41 -8.45
CA ALA A 80 -19.24 28.25 -8.06
C ALA A 80 -18.76 29.56 -7.45
N SER A 81 -18.19 30.43 -8.29
CA SER A 81 -18.09 31.86 -8.01
C SER A 81 -17.93 32.62 -9.32
N LEU A 82 -19.06 32.92 -9.96
CA LEU A 82 -19.20 34.12 -10.79
C LEU A 82 -20.54 34.76 -10.48
N ILE A 83 -20.48 35.65 -9.50
CA ILE A 83 -21.26 36.88 -9.44
C ILE A 83 -20.93 37.73 -10.68
N SER A 84 -21.95 38.06 -11.48
CA SER A 84 -22.23 39.39 -12.06
C SER A 84 -23.36 39.30 -13.07
#